data_AF-A0A2D7EXH4-F1
#
_entry.id   AF-A0A2D7EXH4-F1
#
_cell.length_a   1.000
_cell.length_b   1.000
_cell.length_c   1.000
_cell.angle_alpha   90.00
_cell.angle_beta   90.00
_cell.angle_gamma   90.00
#
_symmetry.space_group_name_H-M   'P 1'
#
loop_
_entity.id
_entity.type
_entity.pdbx_description
1 polymer ?
#
loop_
_entity_poly.entity_id
_entity_poly.type
_entity_poly.pdbx_seq_one_letter_code
_entity_poly.pdbx_strand_id
1 'polypeptide(L)'
;MNQTELDQTAYEVKEQMAQFARQFVTPISQSDSTEYGWAGGTGSYAWLGDSLGTHLLTNNHVIVNSDAPLISHLPRPNHEFVLVHSSFHSWPEPIDFACAPIALEILADEKDCLCLDQFDKIYDPVDRELLFFLGYPGTSLSRSDPANANKTLYSWGGELNVPDHPFVSQAVAESLEVVPSRYNPEFHKLIHYPGEARREPDGEVIEVRNPRGISGSLLWDTKKIASSRSGVKWKPEYARVCGMIWAAGEESPVLVATRIEHIIEKIQTLHPRPAI
;
A
#
# COMPACT_ATOMS: atom_id res chain seq x y z
N MET A 1 -24.46 11.50 10.72
CA MET A 1 -24.30 10.07 10.41
C MET A 1 -24.16 9.34 11.73
N ASN A 2 -25.04 8.37 11.99
CA ASN A 2 -24.90 7.50 13.17
C ASN A 2 -23.81 6.43 12.91
N GLN A 3 -23.46 5.64 13.93
CA GLN A 3 -22.38 4.66 13.82
C GLN A 3 -22.67 3.57 12.77
N THR A 4 -23.90 3.05 12.73
CA THR A 4 -24.31 2.02 11.76
C THR A 4 -24.23 2.50 10.32
N GLU A 5 -24.66 3.73 10.04
CA GLU A 5 -24.55 4.35 8.71
C GLU A 5 -23.08 4.52 8.29
N LEU A 6 -22.20 4.86 9.23
CA LEU A 6 -20.77 5.00 8.98
C LEU A 6 -20.12 3.64 8.68
N ASP A 7 -20.49 2.60 9.43
CA ASP A 7 -19.96 1.24 9.23
C ASP A 7 -20.40 0.68 7.87
N GLN A 8 -21.67 0.85 7.51
CA GLN A 8 -22.18 0.48 6.19
C GLN A 8 -21.48 1.26 5.07
N THR A 9 -21.28 2.57 5.26
CA THR A 9 -20.56 3.40 4.29
C THR A 9 -19.11 2.94 4.11
N ALA A 10 -18.42 2.62 5.21
CA ALA A 10 -17.04 2.13 5.17
C ALA A 10 -16.94 0.78 4.47
N TYR A 11 -17.90 -0.13 4.71
CA TYR A 11 -17.98 -1.42 3.99
C TYR A 11 -18.16 -1.23 2.48
N GLU A 12 -19.11 -0.38 2.06
CA GLU A 12 -19.34 -0.11 0.63
C GLU A 12 -18.13 0.52 -0.05
N VAL A 13 -17.44 1.43 0.63
CA VAL A 13 -16.21 2.04 0.14
C VAL A 13 -15.10 1.00 0.04
N LYS A 14 -14.95 0.12 1.04
CA LYS A 14 -13.95 -0.96 1.05
C LYS A 14 -14.11 -1.84 -0.19
N GLU A 15 -15.31 -2.34 -0.45
CA GLU A 15 -15.57 -3.25 -1.58
C GLU A 15 -15.34 -2.56 -2.94
N GLN A 16 -15.88 -1.35 -3.12
CA GLN A 16 -15.75 -0.62 -4.39
C GLN A 16 -14.30 -0.16 -4.64
N MET A 17 -13.59 0.29 -3.61
CA MET A 17 -12.17 0.65 -3.72
C MET A 17 -11.29 -0.57 -3.93
N ALA A 18 -11.58 -1.72 -3.31
CA ALA A 18 -10.86 -2.97 -3.55
C ALA A 18 -10.97 -3.40 -5.02
N GLN A 19 -12.18 -3.38 -5.57
CA GLN A 19 -12.39 -3.67 -6.99
C GLN A 19 -11.61 -2.70 -7.90
N PHE A 20 -11.65 -1.40 -7.59
CA PHE A 20 -10.95 -0.38 -8.37
C PHE A 20 -9.43 -0.47 -8.27
N ALA A 21 -8.88 -0.66 -7.06
CA ALA A 21 -7.44 -0.55 -6.81
C ALA A 21 -6.66 -1.81 -7.22
N ARG A 22 -7.28 -3.00 -7.24
CA ARG A 22 -6.63 -4.28 -7.55
C ARG A 22 -5.85 -4.29 -8.87
N GLN A 23 -6.28 -3.53 -9.86
CA GLN A 23 -5.59 -3.44 -11.15
C GLN A 23 -4.20 -2.78 -11.04
N PHE A 24 -3.97 -1.97 -10.01
CA PHE A 24 -2.72 -1.22 -9.84
C PHE A 24 -1.74 -1.86 -8.87
N VAL A 25 -2.17 -2.79 -8.01
CA VAL A 25 -1.38 -3.31 -6.89
C VAL A 25 -0.90 -4.74 -7.17
N THR A 26 0.25 -5.14 -6.63
CA THR A 26 0.83 -6.47 -6.77
C THR A 26 1.53 -6.92 -5.48
N PRO A 27 1.52 -8.21 -5.13
CA PRO A 27 2.40 -8.72 -4.08
C PRO A 27 3.85 -8.67 -4.56
N ILE A 28 4.76 -8.42 -3.62
CA ILE A 28 6.21 -8.55 -3.82
C ILE A 28 6.68 -9.82 -3.14
N SER A 29 7.45 -10.62 -3.87
CA SER A 29 8.17 -11.78 -3.38
C SER A 29 9.66 -11.50 -3.33
N GLN A 30 10.32 -12.05 -2.33
CA GLN A 30 11.77 -12.05 -2.15
C GLN A 30 12.27 -13.48 -2.32
N SER A 31 13.42 -13.65 -2.97
CA SER A 31 14.06 -14.96 -3.10
C SER A 31 15.58 -14.94 -3.17
N ASP A 32 16.19 -16.02 -2.68
CA ASP A 32 17.62 -16.33 -2.82
C ASP A 32 17.94 -17.17 -4.06
N SER A 33 16.90 -17.70 -4.70
CA SER A 33 16.97 -18.59 -5.85
C SER A 33 15.71 -18.45 -6.71
N THR A 34 15.68 -19.15 -7.84
CA THR A 34 14.51 -19.19 -8.72
C THR A 34 13.47 -20.25 -8.30
N GLU A 35 13.76 -21.07 -7.30
CA GLU A 35 12.92 -22.22 -6.89
C GLU A 35 12.18 -21.99 -5.57
N TYR A 36 12.64 -21.02 -4.79
CA TYR A 36 12.14 -20.71 -3.46
C TYR A 36 11.87 -19.21 -3.35
N GLY A 37 10.76 -18.82 -2.73
CA GLY A 37 10.47 -17.42 -2.46
C GLY A 37 9.46 -17.25 -1.34
N TRP A 38 9.46 -16.05 -0.74
CA TRP A 38 8.56 -15.70 0.35
C TRP A 38 7.98 -14.30 0.15
N ALA A 39 6.81 -14.08 0.74
CA ALA A 39 6.12 -12.80 0.65
C ALA A 39 6.91 -11.70 1.39
N GLY A 40 7.32 -10.66 0.65
CA GLY A 40 8.17 -9.59 1.15
C GLY A 40 7.46 -8.25 1.34
N GLY A 41 6.40 -7.98 0.58
CA GLY A 41 5.71 -6.70 0.66
C GLY A 41 4.63 -6.50 -0.38
N THR A 42 4.27 -5.24 -0.57
CA THR A 42 3.31 -4.78 -1.56
C THR A 42 3.97 -3.81 -2.53
N GLY A 43 3.62 -3.89 -3.80
CA GLY A 43 4.03 -2.95 -4.83
C GLY A 43 2.84 -2.39 -5.60
N SER A 44 3.07 -1.32 -6.34
CA SER A 44 2.07 -0.74 -7.25
C SER A 44 2.67 -0.31 -8.57
N TYR A 45 1.93 -0.46 -9.65
CA TYR A 45 2.35 -0.05 -10.99
C TYR A 45 1.96 1.40 -11.24
N ALA A 46 2.91 2.20 -11.72
CA ALA A 46 2.69 3.59 -12.07
C ALA A 46 3.36 3.95 -13.40
N TRP A 47 2.69 4.77 -14.21
CA TRP A 47 3.24 5.39 -15.39
C TRP A 47 3.81 6.76 -15.00
N LEU A 48 5.14 6.91 -15.06
CA LEU A 48 5.83 8.12 -14.63
C LEU A 48 6.08 9.11 -15.79
N GLY A 49 5.26 9.03 -16.83
CA GLY A 49 5.34 9.87 -18.03
C GLY A 49 6.24 9.30 -19.13
N ASP A 50 6.13 9.85 -20.33
CA ASP A 50 6.74 9.28 -21.56
C ASP A 50 8.26 9.10 -21.49
N SER A 51 8.95 9.91 -20.68
CA SER A 51 10.41 9.81 -20.52
C SER A 51 10.86 8.69 -19.59
N LEU A 52 10.00 8.26 -18.67
CA LEU A 52 10.34 7.27 -17.63
C LEU A 52 9.60 5.94 -17.86
N GLY A 53 8.36 5.99 -18.34
CA GLY A 53 7.54 4.82 -18.59
C GLY A 53 7.03 4.15 -17.31
N THR A 54 6.73 2.86 -17.41
CA THR A 54 6.13 2.07 -16.33
C THR A 54 7.15 1.70 -15.25
N HIS A 55 6.75 1.92 -13.99
CA HIS A 55 7.54 1.62 -12.82
C HIS A 55 6.75 0.78 -11.82
N LEU A 56 7.45 -0.11 -11.13
CA LEU A 56 7.00 -0.72 -9.88
C LEU A 56 7.43 0.19 -8.72
N LEU A 57 6.46 0.62 -7.91
CA LEU A 57 6.63 1.43 -6.71
C LEU A 57 6.52 0.54 -5.46
N THR A 58 7.36 0.76 -4.45
CA THR A 58 7.28 0.11 -3.14
C THR A 58 8.09 0.88 -2.09
N ASN A 59 8.30 0.32 -0.89
CA ASN A 59 9.21 0.89 0.11
C ASN A 59 10.67 0.47 -0.12
N ASN A 60 11.60 1.33 0.32
CA ASN A 60 13.02 1.00 0.31
C ASN A 60 13.34 -0.19 1.22
N HIS A 61 12.72 -0.33 2.40
CA HIS A 61 13.02 -1.48 3.25
C HIS A 61 12.53 -2.81 2.65
N VAL A 62 11.50 -2.79 1.78
CA VAL A 62 11.01 -4.01 1.10
C VAL A 62 12.06 -4.58 0.14
N ILE A 63 12.95 -3.73 -0.39
CA ILE A 63 14.01 -4.16 -1.32
C ILE A 63 15.41 -4.22 -0.69
N VAL A 64 15.66 -3.49 0.41
CA VAL A 64 16.98 -3.43 1.06
C VAL A 64 17.10 -4.37 2.26
N ASN A 65 16.03 -4.61 3.01
CA ASN A 65 16.10 -5.47 4.20
C ASN A 65 15.95 -6.96 3.88
N SER A 66 15.98 -7.33 2.60
CA SER A 66 16.05 -8.73 2.20
C SER A 66 17.50 -9.16 2.05
N ASP A 67 17.89 -10.22 2.77
CA ASP A 67 19.10 -11.00 2.42
C ASP A 67 18.97 -11.66 1.02
N ALA A 68 17.81 -11.49 0.39
CA ALA A 68 17.43 -11.98 -0.92
C ALA A 68 17.93 -11.04 -2.04
N PRO A 69 18.75 -11.51 -2.98
CA PRO A 69 19.16 -10.74 -4.15
C PRO A 69 18.05 -10.54 -5.20
N LEU A 70 16.96 -11.31 -5.12
CA LEU A 70 15.92 -11.32 -6.14
C LEU A 70 14.60 -10.75 -5.59
N ILE A 71 14.11 -9.70 -6.26
CA ILE A 71 12.81 -9.09 -5.99
C ILE A 71 11.90 -9.38 -7.17
N SER A 72 10.75 -9.98 -6.91
CA SER A 72 9.77 -10.34 -7.94
C SER A 72 8.39 -9.80 -7.64
N HIS A 73 7.58 -9.62 -8.66
CA HIS A 73 6.19 -9.16 -8.56
C HIS A 73 5.23 -10.12 -9.27
N LEU A 74 3.93 -10.01 -9.01
CA LEU A 74 2.91 -10.85 -9.64
C LEU A 74 2.02 -10.01 -10.58
N PRO A 75 2.36 -9.91 -11.87
CA PRO A 75 1.58 -9.14 -12.84
C PRO A 75 0.29 -9.84 -13.24
N ARG A 76 0.13 -11.15 -12.96
CA ARG A 76 -1.07 -11.92 -13.30
C ARG A 76 -1.48 -12.79 -12.11
N PRO A 77 -2.74 -12.74 -11.63
CA PRO A 77 -3.20 -13.66 -10.58
C PRO A 77 -3.04 -15.13 -11.01
N ASN A 78 -2.65 -16.01 -10.09
CA ASN A 78 -2.45 -17.45 -10.36
C ASN A 78 -1.42 -17.75 -11.47
N HIS A 79 -0.34 -16.98 -11.51
CA HIS A 79 0.80 -17.19 -12.38
C HIS A 79 2.09 -17.16 -11.56
N GLU A 80 3.23 -17.39 -12.24
CA GLU A 80 4.54 -17.23 -11.64
C GLU A 80 4.87 -15.75 -11.37
N PHE A 81 5.63 -15.53 -10.31
CA PHE A 81 6.24 -14.23 -10.03
C PHE A 81 7.28 -13.91 -11.10
N VAL A 82 7.31 -12.65 -11.53
CA VAL A 82 8.25 -12.13 -12.51
C VAL A 82 9.35 -11.35 -11.81
N LEU A 83 10.60 -11.69 -12.12
CA LEU A 83 11.78 -11.02 -11.58
C LEU A 83 11.88 -9.57 -12.09
N VAL A 84 12.15 -8.63 -11.17
CA VAL A 84 12.49 -7.26 -11.53
C VAL A 84 13.98 -7.21 -11.88
N HIS A 85 14.30 -7.15 -13.18
CA HIS A 85 15.69 -7.13 -13.66
C HIS A 85 16.38 -5.77 -13.50
N SER A 86 15.59 -4.69 -13.42
CA SER A 86 16.11 -3.33 -13.31
C SER A 86 16.56 -3.04 -11.88
N SER A 87 17.60 -2.20 -11.74
CA SER A 87 17.97 -1.68 -10.43
C SER A 87 16.88 -0.77 -9.88
N PHE A 88 16.65 -0.85 -8.57
CA PHE A 88 15.79 0.08 -7.88
C PHE A 88 16.51 1.41 -7.64
N HIS A 89 15.82 2.50 -7.94
CA HIS A 89 16.10 3.78 -7.31
C HIS A 89 15.48 3.73 -5.91
N SER A 90 16.27 4.06 -4.89
CA SER A 90 15.80 3.96 -3.51
C SER A 90 16.18 5.18 -2.69
N TRP A 91 15.27 5.56 -1.80
CA TRP A 91 15.40 6.64 -0.85
C TRP A 91 15.07 6.07 0.54
N PRO A 92 16.05 6.04 1.47
CA PRO A 92 15.85 5.46 2.79
C PRO A 92 14.92 6.34 3.64
N GLU A 93 14.77 5.97 4.92
CA GLU A 93 14.08 6.79 5.91
C GLU A 93 14.61 8.25 5.91
N PRO A 94 13.72 9.25 6.06
CA PRO A 94 12.32 9.11 6.47
C PRO A 94 11.33 8.83 5.33
N ILE A 95 11.73 8.87 4.06
CA ILE A 95 10.77 8.71 2.95
C ILE A 95 10.41 7.23 2.75
N ASP A 96 11.44 6.38 2.84
CA ASP A 96 11.35 4.93 2.69
C ASP A 96 10.61 4.51 1.42
N PHE A 97 11.09 5.00 0.28
CA PHE A 97 10.49 4.79 -1.03
C PHE A 97 11.50 4.16 -1.98
N ALA A 98 11.04 3.26 -2.84
CA ALA A 98 11.83 2.73 -3.93
C ALA A 98 10.97 2.52 -5.17
N CYS A 99 11.59 2.62 -6.33
CA CYS A 99 10.96 2.27 -7.59
C CYS A 99 11.95 1.70 -8.60
N ALA A 100 11.48 0.81 -9.47
CA ALA A 100 12.26 0.25 -10.57
C ALA A 100 11.44 0.27 -11.86
N PRO A 101 12.06 0.55 -13.01
CA PRO A 101 11.37 0.45 -14.30
C PRO A 101 11.05 -1.02 -14.61
N ILE A 102 9.84 -1.24 -15.14
CA ILE A 102 9.38 -2.55 -15.62
C ILE A 102 8.83 -2.42 -17.04
N ALA A 103 8.87 -3.51 -17.80
CA ALA A 103 8.30 -3.54 -19.14
C ALA A 103 6.77 -3.59 -19.06
N LEU A 104 6.07 -2.72 -19.78
CA LEU A 104 4.60 -2.65 -19.80
C LEU A 104 3.98 -3.96 -20.30
N GLU A 105 4.64 -4.62 -21.24
CA GLU A 105 4.23 -5.87 -21.89
C GLU A 105 4.13 -7.05 -20.91
N ILE A 106 4.75 -6.93 -19.73
CA ILE A 106 4.70 -7.95 -18.68
C ILE A 106 3.36 -7.89 -17.93
N LEU A 107 2.71 -6.73 -17.89
CA LEU A 107 1.41 -6.57 -17.21
C LEU A 107 0.33 -7.38 -17.95
N ALA A 108 -0.53 -8.09 -17.21
CA ALA A 108 -1.72 -8.70 -17.80
C ALA A 108 -2.72 -7.63 -18.22
N ASP A 109 -3.66 -8.02 -19.08
CA ASP A 109 -4.81 -7.20 -19.50
C ASP A 109 -5.66 -6.70 -18.30
N GLU A 110 -5.60 -7.38 -17.16
CA GLU A 110 -6.30 -7.03 -15.91
C GLU A 110 -5.51 -6.08 -15.00
N LYS A 111 -4.26 -5.77 -15.34
CA LYS A 111 -3.42 -4.80 -14.62
C LYS A 111 -3.32 -3.52 -15.42
N ASP A 112 -3.25 -2.42 -14.70
CA ASP A 112 -3.08 -1.09 -15.26
C ASP A 112 -2.08 -0.29 -14.43
N CYS A 113 -1.67 0.85 -14.96
CA CYS A 113 -0.72 1.75 -14.33
C CYS A 113 -1.42 2.99 -13.80
N LEU A 114 -1.05 3.40 -12.59
CA LEU A 114 -1.46 4.69 -12.07
C LEU A 114 -0.75 5.81 -12.83
N CYS A 115 -1.53 6.72 -13.38
CA CYS A 115 -1.01 7.97 -13.91
C CYS A 115 -0.76 8.98 -12.78
N LEU A 116 0.20 9.89 -12.96
CA LEU A 116 0.54 10.89 -11.96
C LEU A 116 -0.61 11.84 -11.59
N ASP A 117 -1.64 11.98 -12.43
CA ASP A 117 -2.87 12.74 -12.14
C ASP A 117 -3.84 12.03 -11.17
N GLN A 118 -3.59 10.74 -10.90
CA GLN A 118 -4.27 9.96 -9.86
C GLN A 118 -3.61 10.10 -8.49
N PHE A 119 -2.53 10.86 -8.37
CA PHE A 119 -1.88 11.20 -7.11
C PHE A 119 -2.29 12.62 -6.70
N ASP A 120 -2.61 12.81 -5.43
CA ASP A 120 -2.74 14.15 -4.88
C ASP A 120 -1.37 14.83 -4.84
N LYS A 121 -1.34 16.15 -5.00
CA LYS A 121 -0.09 16.93 -4.92
C LYS A 121 0.45 17.02 -3.49
N ILE A 122 -0.45 17.02 -2.52
CA ILE A 122 -0.17 17.11 -1.09
C ILE A 122 -1.18 16.21 -0.35
N TYR A 123 -0.77 15.67 0.80
CA TYR A 123 -1.69 15.03 1.73
C TYR A 123 -2.62 16.08 2.36
N ASP A 124 -3.86 16.16 1.87
CA ASP A 124 -4.92 17.01 2.44
C ASP A 124 -6.33 16.37 2.40
N PRO A 125 -6.53 15.14 2.92
CA PRO A 125 -7.89 14.62 3.08
C PRO A 125 -8.70 15.45 4.08
N VAL A 126 -10.02 15.57 3.84
CA VAL A 126 -10.91 16.30 4.76
C VAL A 126 -10.97 15.62 6.14
N ASP A 127 -11.34 16.37 7.17
CA ASP A 127 -11.52 15.79 8.52
C ASP A 127 -12.48 14.59 8.49
N ARG A 128 -12.05 13.49 9.11
CA ARG A 128 -12.72 12.18 9.15
C ARG A 128 -12.95 11.52 7.79
N GLU A 129 -12.20 11.90 6.77
CA GLU A 129 -12.26 11.20 5.48
C GLU A 129 -11.95 9.72 5.63
N LEU A 130 -12.61 8.89 4.81
CA LEU A 130 -12.32 7.47 4.72
C LEU A 130 -11.07 7.31 3.84
N LEU A 131 -10.04 6.70 4.41
CA LEU A 131 -8.79 6.39 3.73
C LEU A 131 -8.76 4.90 3.43
N PHE A 132 -8.31 4.56 2.24
CA PHE A 132 -8.25 3.18 1.75
C PHE A 132 -6.81 2.77 1.48
N PHE A 133 -6.48 1.52 1.75
CA PHE A 133 -5.28 0.89 1.22
C PHE A 133 -5.56 -0.59 0.95
N LEU A 134 -4.79 -1.16 0.03
CA LEU A 134 -4.81 -2.59 -0.27
C LEU A 134 -3.37 -3.08 -0.28
N GLY A 135 -3.10 -4.10 0.53
CA GLY A 135 -1.80 -4.72 0.62
C GLY A 135 -1.87 -6.23 0.60
N TYR A 136 -0.70 -6.85 0.62
CA TYR A 136 -0.50 -8.30 0.58
C TYR A 136 0.23 -8.74 1.85
N PRO A 137 -0.48 -9.01 2.96
CA PRO A 137 0.15 -9.48 4.18
C PRO A 137 0.99 -10.73 3.92
N GLY A 138 2.27 -10.64 4.26
CA GLY A 138 3.23 -11.71 3.98
C GLY A 138 3.18 -12.85 4.99
N THR A 139 2.20 -12.83 5.91
CA THR A 139 2.07 -13.82 6.98
C THR A 139 0.61 -14.23 7.14
N SER A 140 0.38 -15.44 7.66
CA SER A 140 -0.95 -15.85 8.11
C SER A 140 -1.32 -15.35 9.51
N LEU A 141 -0.48 -14.50 10.10
CA LEU A 141 -0.66 -13.98 11.46
C LEU A 141 -1.78 -12.95 11.52
N SER A 142 -2.43 -12.96 12.65
CA SER A 142 -3.33 -11.91 13.07
C SER A 142 -2.54 -10.79 13.77
N ARG A 143 -3.15 -9.61 13.89
CA ARG A 143 -2.50 -8.46 14.52
C ARG A 143 -2.28 -8.67 16.03
N SER A 144 -3.13 -9.48 16.65
CA SER A 144 -3.06 -9.91 18.05
C SER A 144 -1.95 -10.94 18.32
N ASP A 145 -1.41 -11.58 17.28
CA ASP A 145 -0.40 -12.62 17.44
C ASP A 145 0.93 -12.04 17.97
N PRO A 146 1.69 -12.81 18.77
CA PRO A 146 3.02 -12.41 19.24
C PRO A 146 3.96 -12.04 18.08
N ALA A 147 4.73 -10.96 18.24
CA ALA A 147 5.65 -10.46 17.21
C ALA A 147 6.74 -11.48 16.81
N ASN A 148 7.06 -12.45 17.68
CA ASN A 148 8.05 -13.50 17.43
C ASN A 148 7.47 -14.74 16.74
N ALA A 149 6.16 -14.83 16.52
CA ALA A 149 5.58 -15.87 15.70
C ALA A 149 5.98 -15.63 14.24
N ASN A 150 6.66 -16.60 13.62
CA ASN A 150 6.98 -16.54 12.19
C ASN A 150 6.03 -17.48 11.44
N LYS A 151 5.06 -16.90 10.72
CA LYS A 151 4.21 -17.63 9.75
C LYS A 151 4.27 -16.94 8.39
N THR A 152 5.47 -16.55 7.99
CA THR A 152 5.72 -16.01 6.66
C THR A 152 5.23 -16.99 5.59
N LEU A 153 4.55 -16.47 4.57
CA LEU A 153 4.08 -17.25 3.44
C LEU A 153 5.29 -17.50 2.52
N TYR A 154 5.54 -18.77 2.21
CA TYR A 154 6.61 -19.20 1.32
C TYR A 154 6.10 -20.27 0.37
N SER A 155 6.81 -20.45 -0.74
CA SER A 155 6.59 -21.55 -1.67
C SER A 155 7.91 -22.21 -2.03
N TRP A 156 7.86 -23.52 -2.29
CA TRP A 156 8.97 -24.32 -2.81
C TRP A 156 8.49 -25.10 -4.03
N GLY A 157 8.99 -24.75 -5.22
CA GLY A 157 8.63 -25.44 -6.46
C GLY A 157 7.15 -25.33 -6.88
N GLY A 158 6.47 -24.24 -6.51
CA GLY A 158 5.07 -23.97 -6.87
C GLY A 158 4.66 -22.51 -6.72
N GLU A 159 3.39 -22.19 -7.00
CA GLU A 159 2.88 -20.81 -6.91
C GLU A 159 2.81 -20.32 -5.45
N LEU A 160 3.40 -19.15 -5.18
CA LEU A 160 3.25 -18.46 -3.91
C LEU A 160 1.91 -17.70 -3.89
N ASN A 161 0.94 -18.22 -3.14
CA ASN A 161 -0.34 -17.54 -2.96
C ASN A 161 -0.27 -16.52 -1.82
N VAL A 162 -0.42 -15.24 -2.15
CA VAL A 162 -0.50 -14.13 -1.18
C VAL A 162 -1.82 -13.40 -1.41
N PRO A 163 -2.83 -13.59 -0.54
CA PRO A 163 -4.14 -12.95 -0.73
C PRO A 163 -4.05 -11.44 -0.47
N ASP A 164 -4.85 -10.67 -1.21
CA ASP A 164 -5.00 -9.23 -0.93
C ASP A 164 -5.79 -8.99 0.37
N HIS A 165 -5.53 -7.84 0.99
CA HIS A 165 -6.19 -7.39 2.20
C HIS A 165 -6.59 -5.90 2.06
N PRO A 166 -7.78 -5.62 1.49
CA PRO A 166 -8.30 -4.26 1.43
C PRO A 166 -8.71 -3.77 2.82
N PHE A 167 -8.41 -2.52 3.12
CA PHE A 167 -8.71 -1.91 4.40
C PHE A 167 -9.19 -0.47 4.23
N VAL A 168 -10.22 -0.10 4.99
CA VAL A 168 -10.70 1.29 5.11
C VAL A 168 -10.51 1.73 6.55
N SER A 169 -9.93 2.90 6.72
CA SER A 169 -9.68 3.50 8.03
C SER A 169 -9.73 5.02 7.95
N GLN A 170 -9.24 5.68 9.00
CA GLN A 170 -9.14 7.12 9.10
C GLN A 170 -7.77 7.49 9.66
N ALA A 171 -7.32 8.71 9.36
CA ALA A 171 -6.16 9.28 10.01
C ALA A 171 -6.42 9.43 11.53
N VAL A 172 -5.40 9.22 12.34
CA VAL A 172 -5.50 9.46 13.78
C VAL A 172 -5.40 10.95 14.07
N ALA A 173 -6.15 11.41 15.08
CA ALA A 173 -5.98 12.75 15.62
C ALA A 173 -4.55 12.92 16.18
N GLU A 174 -4.02 14.15 16.12
CA GLU A 174 -2.60 14.44 16.41
C GLU A 174 -2.15 14.12 17.84
N SER A 175 -3.07 13.76 18.75
CA SER A 175 -2.81 13.52 20.17
C SER A 175 -2.74 12.02 20.53
N LEU A 176 -1.85 11.26 19.89
CA LEU A 176 -1.51 9.92 20.38
C LEU A 176 -0.50 10.03 21.53
N GLU A 177 -0.80 9.41 22.66
CA GLU A 177 0.10 9.35 23.82
C GLU A 177 1.41 8.61 23.49
N VAL A 178 1.32 7.60 22.62
CA VAL A 178 2.46 6.82 22.13
C VAL A 178 2.43 6.85 20.61
N VAL A 179 3.50 7.36 20.01
CA VAL A 179 3.73 7.32 18.57
C VAL A 179 4.84 6.33 18.26
N PRO A 180 4.79 5.63 17.11
CA PRO A 180 5.87 4.74 16.69
C PRO A 180 7.22 5.47 16.65
N SER A 181 8.31 4.82 17.06
CA SER A 181 9.64 5.44 17.16
C SER A 181 10.15 6.07 15.85
N ARG A 182 9.71 5.53 14.71
CA ARG A 182 10.06 6.01 13.36
C ARG A 182 9.08 7.04 12.79
N TYR A 183 8.09 7.48 13.57
CA TYR A 183 7.17 8.52 13.17
C TYR A 183 7.87 9.89 13.16
N ASN A 184 7.72 10.62 12.05
CA ASN A 184 8.16 12.00 11.91
C ASN A 184 6.98 12.79 11.32
N PRO A 185 6.36 13.72 12.06
CA PRO A 185 5.19 14.46 11.59
C PRO A 185 5.47 15.34 10.36
N GLU A 186 6.74 15.66 10.08
CA GLU A 186 7.14 16.34 8.84
C GLU A 186 7.01 15.43 7.61
N PHE A 187 7.11 14.11 7.75
CA PHE A 187 7.05 13.18 6.62
C PHE A 187 5.80 12.33 6.62
N HIS A 188 5.23 12.08 7.79
CA HIS A 188 4.32 10.98 8.01
C HIS A 188 2.94 11.42 8.48
N LYS A 189 1.95 10.60 8.16
CA LYS A 189 0.64 10.59 8.82
C LYS A 189 0.40 9.23 9.48
N LEU A 190 -0.26 9.25 10.63
CA LEU A 190 -0.68 8.05 11.34
C LEU A 190 -2.10 7.67 10.92
N ILE A 191 -2.26 6.41 10.54
CA ILE A 191 -3.53 5.83 10.09
C ILE A 191 -3.96 4.80 11.12
N HIS A 192 -5.22 4.87 11.56
CA HIS A 192 -5.72 3.92 12.55
C HIS A 192 -5.70 2.48 11.99
N TYR A 193 -5.20 1.53 12.77
CA TYR A 193 -5.10 0.13 12.41
C TYR A 193 -5.25 -0.74 13.68
N PRO A 194 -6.50 -1.03 14.09
CA PRO A 194 -6.81 -1.70 15.34
C PRO A 194 -6.49 -3.20 15.28
N GLY A 195 -6.32 -3.85 16.44
CA GLY A 195 -6.12 -5.30 16.56
C GLY A 195 -7.32 -6.14 16.09
N GLU A 196 -8.51 -5.59 16.22
CA GLU A 196 -9.78 -6.19 15.81
C GLU A 196 -10.50 -5.17 14.93
N ALA A 197 -10.93 -5.59 13.73
CA ALA A 197 -11.75 -4.76 12.88
C ALA A 197 -13.15 -4.79 13.48
N ARG A 198 -13.83 -3.64 13.43
CA ARG A 198 -15.22 -3.59 13.86
C ARG A 198 -16.05 -4.60 13.07
N ARG A 199 -17.10 -5.07 13.73
CA ARG A 199 -17.99 -6.13 13.27
C ARG A 199 -18.46 -5.87 11.84
N GLU A 200 -18.52 -6.91 11.01
CA GLU A 200 -19.27 -6.87 9.74
C GLU A 200 -20.74 -6.51 10.02
N PRO A 201 -21.53 -6.08 9.01
CA PRO A 201 -22.94 -5.73 9.20
C PRO A 201 -23.79 -6.84 9.84
N ASP A 202 -23.36 -8.10 9.76
CA ASP A 202 -23.99 -9.27 10.39
C ASP A 202 -23.57 -9.50 11.85
N GLY A 203 -22.61 -8.74 12.37
CA GLY A 203 -22.14 -8.79 13.74
C GLY A 203 -20.88 -9.65 13.98
N GLU A 204 -20.32 -10.29 12.95
CA GLU A 204 -19.08 -11.08 13.08
C GLU A 204 -17.86 -10.20 13.30
N VAL A 205 -17.03 -10.56 14.28
CA VAL A 205 -15.75 -9.87 14.54
C VAL A 205 -14.74 -10.34 13.51
N ILE A 206 -14.23 -9.42 12.70
CA ILE A 206 -13.13 -9.70 11.78
C ILE A 206 -11.81 -9.40 12.48
N GLU A 207 -10.95 -10.40 12.53
CA GLU A 207 -9.59 -10.22 13.00
C GLU A 207 -8.75 -9.49 11.94
N VAL A 208 -8.00 -8.47 12.37
CA VAL A 208 -7.14 -7.69 11.48
C VAL A 208 -5.85 -8.46 11.26
N ARG A 209 -5.38 -8.51 10.02
CA ARG A 209 -4.11 -9.17 9.69
C ARG A 209 -2.93 -8.42 10.31
N ASN A 210 -1.90 -9.18 10.65
CA ASN A 210 -0.62 -8.59 11.00
C ASN A 210 -0.14 -7.68 9.84
N PRO A 211 0.36 -6.47 10.12
CA PRO A 211 0.73 -5.51 9.07
C PRO A 211 2.00 -5.88 8.29
N ARG A 212 2.74 -6.93 8.70
CA ARG A 212 3.90 -7.43 7.94
C ARG A 212 3.49 -7.81 6.52
N GLY A 213 4.13 -7.19 5.54
CA GLY A 213 3.84 -7.34 4.10
C GLY A 213 2.92 -6.27 3.51
N ILE A 214 2.24 -5.46 4.33
CA ILE A 214 1.44 -4.32 3.86
C ILE A 214 2.34 -3.14 3.44
N SER A 215 3.60 -3.10 3.91
CA SER A 215 4.61 -2.14 3.45
C SER A 215 4.64 -2.03 1.92
N GLY A 216 4.58 -0.79 1.44
CA GLY A 216 4.58 -0.43 0.02
C GLY A 216 3.16 -0.22 -0.55
N SER A 217 2.12 -0.53 0.24
CA SER A 217 0.73 -0.22 -0.14
C SER A 217 0.53 1.27 -0.29
N LEU A 218 -0.09 1.70 -1.38
CA LEU A 218 -0.52 3.07 -1.55
C LEU A 218 -1.72 3.38 -0.64
N LEU A 219 -1.68 4.55 0.00
CA LEU A 219 -2.76 5.12 0.79
C LEU A 219 -3.58 6.04 -0.11
N TRP A 220 -4.88 5.83 -0.14
CA TRP A 220 -5.84 6.54 -0.97
C TRP A 220 -6.73 7.43 -0.12
N ASP A 221 -6.81 8.69 -0.47
CA ASP A 221 -7.93 9.54 -0.11
C ASP A 221 -9.11 9.17 -0.99
N THR A 222 -10.14 8.55 -0.40
CA THR A 222 -11.30 8.10 -1.17
C THR A 222 -12.16 9.25 -1.66
N LYS A 223 -12.06 10.46 -1.06
CA LYS A 223 -12.95 11.60 -1.28
C LYS A 223 -14.42 11.30 -0.96
N LYS A 224 -14.73 10.26 -0.18
CA LYS A 224 -16.10 9.83 0.11
C LYS A 224 -16.84 10.88 0.94
N ILE A 225 -16.24 11.32 2.04
CA ILE A 225 -16.83 12.31 2.95
C ILE A 225 -16.88 13.67 2.26
N ALA A 226 -15.83 14.05 1.53
CA ALA A 226 -15.81 15.26 0.72
C ALA A 226 -16.96 15.30 -0.32
N SER A 227 -17.19 14.19 -1.04
CA SER A 227 -18.29 14.06 -2.01
C SER A 227 -19.66 14.17 -1.33
N SER A 228 -19.83 13.52 -0.18
CA SER A 228 -21.07 13.60 0.60
C SER A 228 -21.40 15.04 1.04
N ARG A 229 -20.39 15.77 1.56
CA ARG A 229 -20.52 17.17 1.99
C ARG A 229 -20.88 18.12 0.84
N SER A 230 -20.45 17.82 -0.38
CA SER A 230 -20.73 18.61 -1.58
C SER A 230 -21.99 18.17 -2.33
N GLY A 231 -22.71 17.15 -1.85
CA GLY A 231 -23.90 16.61 -2.52
C GLY A 231 -23.58 15.85 -3.81
N VAL A 232 -22.31 15.50 -4.04
CA VAL A 232 -21.87 14.77 -5.22
C VAL A 232 -21.97 13.27 -4.97
N LYS A 233 -22.54 12.53 -5.92
CA LYS A 233 -22.54 11.07 -5.87
C LYS A 233 -21.11 10.55 -6.07
N TRP A 234 -20.55 9.99 -5.01
CA TRP A 234 -19.21 9.42 -4.99
C TRP A 234 -19.04 8.23 -5.95
N LYS A 235 -17.83 8.08 -6.50
CA LYS A 235 -17.36 6.90 -7.21
C LYS A 235 -15.86 6.66 -6.92
N PRO A 236 -15.35 5.41 -7.03
CA PRO A 236 -13.94 5.09 -6.78
C PRO A 236 -12.93 5.90 -7.59
N GLU A 237 -13.27 6.31 -8.82
CA GLU A 237 -12.39 7.06 -9.71
C GLU A 237 -12.09 8.48 -9.21
N TYR A 238 -12.83 8.96 -8.20
CA TYR A 238 -12.53 10.23 -7.54
C TYR A 238 -11.40 10.09 -6.51
N ALA A 239 -11.10 8.86 -6.07
CA ALA A 239 -10.03 8.63 -5.11
C ALA A 239 -8.67 9.04 -5.69
N ARG A 240 -7.79 9.53 -4.83
CA ARG A 240 -6.43 9.93 -5.18
C ARG A 240 -5.44 9.33 -4.20
N VAL A 241 -4.30 8.91 -4.70
CA VAL A 241 -3.20 8.43 -3.86
C VAL A 241 -2.65 9.62 -3.08
N CYS A 242 -2.68 9.53 -1.75
CA CYS A 242 -2.26 10.58 -0.83
C CYS A 242 -1.09 10.16 0.07
N GLY A 243 -0.65 8.90 0.02
CA GLY A 243 0.59 8.46 0.67
C GLY A 243 0.97 7.02 0.37
N MET A 244 1.94 6.49 1.12
CA MET A 244 2.38 5.09 1.06
C MET A 244 2.61 4.55 2.46
N ILE A 245 2.03 3.40 2.79
CA ILE A 245 2.21 2.70 4.07
C ILE A 245 3.62 2.13 4.11
N TRP A 246 4.35 2.34 5.21
CA TRP A 246 5.73 1.85 5.33
C TRP A 246 6.09 1.24 6.69
N ALA A 247 5.40 1.60 7.76
CA ALA A 247 5.64 1.01 9.07
C ALA A 247 4.34 0.79 9.84
N ALA A 248 4.43 -0.04 10.88
CA ALA A 248 3.37 -0.23 11.85
C ALA A 248 3.86 0.07 13.26
N GLY A 249 2.98 0.61 14.10
CA GLY A 249 3.23 0.64 15.54
C GLY A 249 3.14 -0.77 16.10
N GLU A 250 4.22 -1.24 16.74
CA GLU A 250 4.22 -2.52 17.47
C GLU A 250 3.29 -2.46 18.67
N GLU A 251 3.35 -1.36 19.43
CA GLU A 251 2.57 -1.14 20.66
C GLU A 251 1.42 -0.14 20.46
N SER A 252 1.21 0.36 19.24
CA SER A 252 0.18 1.36 18.93
C SER A 252 -0.72 0.88 17.80
N PRO A 253 -2.05 1.08 17.87
CA PRO A 253 -3.01 0.63 16.86
C PRO A 253 -2.96 1.52 15.60
N VAL A 254 -1.79 1.68 15.00
CA VAL A 254 -1.55 2.59 13.88
C VAL A 254 -0.60 2.01 12.84
N LEU A 255 -0.80 2.44 11.61
CA LEU A 255 0.19 2.41 10.53
C LEU A 255 0.79 3.81 10.35
N VAL A 256 2.02 3.84 9.85
CA VAL A 256 2.73 5.05 9.44
C VAL A 256 2.73 5.10 7.92
N ALA A 257 2.25 6.22 7.38
CA ALA A 257 2.23 6.48 5.95
C ALA A 257 3.11 7.68 5.61
N THR A 258 3.98 7.56 4.61
CA THR A 258 4.70 8.69 4.03
C THR A 258 3.72 9.52 3.19
N ARG A 259 3.66 10.83 3.45
CA ARG A 259 2.79 11.75 2.71
C ARG A 259 3.23 11.86 1.25
N ILE A 260 2.27 11.97 0.34
CA ILE A 260 2.53 11.81 -1.09
C ILE A 260 3.46 12.86 -1.69
N GLU A 261 3.42 14.10 -1.20
CA GLU A 261 4.27 15.19 -1.68
C GLU A 261 5.76 14.82 -1.65
N HIS A 262 6.18 14.07 -0.63
CA HIS A 262 7.57 13.63 -0.46
C HIS A 262 7.97 12.55 -1.47
N ILE A 263 7.04 11.68 -1.86
CA ILE A 263 7.26 10.63 -2.85
C ILE A 263 7.30 11.26 -4.26
N ILE A 264 6.35 12.15 -4.56
CA ILE A 264 6.30 12.87 -5.85
C ILE A 264 7.58 13.66 -6.07
N GLU A 265 8.10 14.35 -5.04
CA GLU A 265 9.38 15.05 -5.13
C GLU A 265 10.51 14.12 -5.57
N LYS A 266 10.57 12.88 -5.06
CA LYS A 266 11.61 11.92 -5.43
C LYS A 266 11.42 11.35 -6.83
N ILE A 267 10.18 11.06 -7.23
CA ILE A 267 9.86 10.71 -8.62
C ILE A 267 10.36 11.81 -9.58
N GLN A 268 10.15 13.09 -9.24
CA GLN A 268 10.60 14.21 -10.07
C GLN A 268 12.12 14.27 -10.23
N THR A 269 12.90 13.78 -9.26
CA THR A 269 14.36 13.70 -9.37
C THR A 269 14.86 12.65 -10.36
N LEU A 270 13.99 11.73 -10.82
CA LEU A 270 14.33 10.70 -11.80
C LEU A 270 14.42 11.27 -13.22
N HIS A 271 13.73 12.36 -13.51
CA HIS A 271 13.82 12.98 -14.83
C HIS A 271 15.23 13.54 -15.05
N PRO A 272 15.86 13.25 -16.20
CA PRO A 272 17.13 13.86 -16.53
C PRO A 272 16.96 15.39 -16.53
N ARG A 273 17.81 16.09 -15.76
CA ARG A 273 17.87 17.55 -15.85
C ARG A 273 18.15 17.92 -17.32
N PRO A 274 17.46 18.92 -17.90
CA PRO A 274 17.81 19.38 -19.23
C PRO A 274 19.31 19.75 -19.23
N ALA A 275 20.05 19.22 -20.21
CA ALA A 275 21.44 19.60 -20.41
C ALA A 275 21.50 21.12 -20.58
N ILE A 276 22.28 21.78 -19.71
CA ILE A 276 22.57 23.21 -19.76
C ILE A 276 23.60 23.45 -20.87
#